data_AF-I4AHK2-F1
#
_entry.id   AF-I4AHK2-F1
#
_cell.length_a   1.000
_cell.length_b   1.000
_cell.length_c   1.000
_cell.angle_alpha   90.00
_cell.angle_beta   90.00
_cell.angle_gamma   90.00
#
_symmetry.space_group_name_H-M   'P 1'
#
loop_
_entity.id
_entity.type
_entity.pdbx_description
1 polymer ?
#
loop_
_entity_poly.entity_id
_entity_poly.type
_entity_poly.pdbx_seq_one_letter_code
_entity_poly.pdbx_strand_id
1 'polypeptide(L)'
;MKNFSLFCSLFFYMVAFFVSSSFVLAQNTQLPKAYITKELYLRLDGNNTPQDAKIFEADILELHLATIEQANRFFGFFNDPSVTFETNIITQKVIVTLIPDAEKQNWNLNEWGMYLKNKVSAQRQQFEGYIDFTKK
;
A
#
# COMPACT_ATOMS: atom_id res chain seq x y z
N MET A 1 28.31 -47.67 -0.22
CA MET A 1 28.59 -46.22 -0.36
C MET A 1 27.96 -45.53 -1.58
N LYS A 2 27.10 -46.17 -2.42
CA LYS A 2 26.44 -45.49 -3.56
C LYS A 2 25.11 -44.81 -3.21
N ASN A 3 24.37 -45.32 -2.22
CA ASN A 3 23.02 -44.83 -1.90
C ASN A 3 23.01 -43.50 -1.13
N PHE A 4 24.07 -43.21 -0.35
CA PHE A 4 24.19 -41.96 0.42
C PHE A 4 24.42 -40.74 -0.49
N SER A 5 25.20 -40.92 -1.56
CA SER A 5 25.47 -39.87 -2.56
C SER A 5 24.22 -39.49 -3.36
N LEU A 6 23.38 -40.48 -3.70
CA LEU A 6 22.09 -40.29 -4.37
C LEU A 6 21.07 -39.54 -3.49
N PHE A 7 21.04 -39.84 -2.18
CA PHE A 7 20.13 -39.17 -1.27
C PHE A 7 20.52 -37.70 -1.05
N CYS A 8 21.82 -37.41 -0.94
CA CYS A 8 22.31 -36.04 -0.83
C CYS A 8 22.00 -35.22 -2.08
N SER A 9 22.20 -35.77 -3.29
CA SER A 9 21.91 -35.02 -4.52
C SER A 9 20.42 -34.71 -4.66
N LEU A 10 19.54 -35.68 -4.41
CA LEU A 10 18.08 -35.47 -4.40
C LEU A 10 17.64 -34.41 -3.38
N PHE A 11 18.24 -34.43 -2.18
CA PHE A 11 17.94 -33.44 -1.15
C PHE A 11 18.35 -32.02 -1.58
N PHE A 12 19.54 -31.84 -2.16
CA PHE A 12 19.98 -30.53 -2.66
C PHE A 12 19.13 -30.02 -3.82
N TYR A 13 18.68 -30.90 -4.73
CA TYR A 13 17.75 -30.51 -5.80
C TYR A 13 16.37 -30.08 -5.25
N MET A 14 15.85 -30.78 -4.24
CA MET A 14 14.59 -30.40 -3.61
C MET A 14 14.70 -29.04 -2.92
N VAL A 15 15.78 -28.80 -2.15
CA VAL A 15 16.00 -27.50 -1.49
C VAL A 15 16.13 -26.37 -2.51
N ALA A 16 16.88 -26.56 -3.60
CA ALA A 16 17.00 -25.57 -4.66
C ALA A 16 15.64 -25.27 -5.35
N PHE A 17 14.81 -26.29 -5.56
CA PHE A 17 13.45 -26.12 -6.10
C PHE A 17 12.54 -25.34 -5.12
N PHE A 18 12.58 -25.67 -3.83
CA PHE A 18 11.80 -24.96 -2.80
C PHE A 18 12.23 -23.50 -2.62
N VAL A 19 13.53 -23.21 -2.68
CA VAL A 19 14.03 -21.83 -2.60
C VAL A 19 13.62 -21.05 -3.84
N SER A 20 13.80 -21.60 -5.05
CA SER A 20 13.41 -20.91 -6.28
C SER A 20 11.90 -20.68 -6.41
N SER A 21 11.04 -21.62 -5.96
CA SER A 21 9.59 -21.40 -5.94
C SER A 21 9.15 -20.28 -4.99
N SER A 22 9.85 -20.11 -3.87
CA SER A 22 9.55 -19.06 -2.89
C SER A 22 9.92 -17.67 -3.41
N PHE A 23 11.01 -17.56 -4.19
CA PHE A 23 11.40 -16.31 -4.86
C PHE A 23 10.43 -15.91 -5.99
N VAL A 24 9.88 -16.87 -6.74
CA VAL A 24 8.87 -16.59 -7.78
C VAL A 24 7.54 -16.12 -7.18
N LEU A 25 7.16 -16.62 -6.00
CA LEU A 25 5.93 -16.21 -5.32
C LEU A 25 6.03 -14.78 -4.75
N ALA A 26 7.22 -14.34 -4.33
CA ALA A 26 7.44 -12.99 -3.79
C ALA A 26 7.48 -11.89 -4.86
N GLN A 27 7.82 -12.22 -6.11
CA GLN A 27 7.93 -11.25 -7.20
C GLN A 27 6.62 -11.00 -7.97
N ASN A 28 5.58 -11.80 -7.72
CA ASN A 28 4.35 -11.78 -8.53
C ASN A 28 3.08 -11.34 -7.76
N THR A 29 3.22 -10.87 -6.52
CA THR A 29 2.09 -10.34 -5.76
C THR A 29 1.80 -8.91 -6.20
N GLN A 30 1.07 -8.76 -7.29
CA GLN A 30 0.57 -7.45 -7.70
C GLN A 30 -0.41 -6.95 -6.64
N LEU A 31 -0.04 -5.87 -5.94
CA LEU A 31 -0.90 -5.27 -4.93
C LEU A 31 -2.18 -4.72 -5.56
N PRO A 32 -3.32 -4.80 -4.84
CA PRO A 32 -4.54 -4.08 -5.20
C PRO A 32 -4.26 -2.61 -5.45
N LYS A 33 -4.94 -2.03 -6.44
CA LYS A 33 -4.73 -0.63 -6.79
C LYS A 33 -5.56 0.30 -5.91
N ALA A 34 -5.00 1.47 -5.62
CA ALA A 34 -5.71 2.63 -5.11
C ALA A 34 -5.42 3.84 -5.99
N TYR A 35 -6.28 4.84 -5.91
CA TYR A 35 -6.16 6.11 -6.62
C TYR A 35 -6.15 7.24 -5.62
N ILE A 36 -5.21 8.17 -5.78
CA ILE A 36 -5.05 9.31 -4.89
C ILE A 36 -5.13 10.57 -5.74
N THR A 37 -6.09 11.43 -5.40
CA THR A 37 -6.23 12.73 -6.06
C THR A 37 -5.26 13.75 -5.47
N LYS A 38 -5.04 14.87 -6.18
CA LYS A 38 -4.33 16.06 -5.65
C LYS A 38 -4.93 16.61 -4.36
N GLU A 39 -6.17 16.23 -4.07
CA GLU A 39 -6.87 16.64 -2.88
C GLU A 39 -6.72 15.67 -1.69
N LEU A 40 -5.90 14.63 -1.85
CA LEU A 40 -5.73 13.50 -0.94
C LEU A 40 -6.99 12.63 -0.81
N TYR A 41 -8.00 12.76 -1.69
CA TYR A 41 -9.06 11.74 -1.72
C TYR A 41 -8.49 10.41 -2.19
N LEU A 42 -8.57 9.40 -1.33
CA LEU A 42 -8.22 8.02 -1.63
C LEU A 42 -9.45 7.25 -2.14
N ARG A 43 -9.26 6.51 -3.23
CA ARG A 43 -10.24 5.56 -3.75
C ARG A 43 -9.60 4.19 -3.89
N LEU A 44 -10.13 3.20 -3.19
CA LEU A 44 -9.69 1.81 -3.30
C LEU A 44 -10.34 1.19 -4.55
N ASP A 45 -9.57 0.50 -5.39
CA ASP A 45 -10.15 -0.26 -6.51
C ASP A 45 -10.88 -1.47 -5.95
N GLY A 46 -12.19 -1.55 -6.16
CA GLY A 46 -13.02 -2.65 -5.66
C GLY A 46 -13.30 -3.76 -6.68
N ASN A 47 -12.93 -3.58 -7.95
CA ASN A 47 -13.41 -4.47 -9.01
C ASN A 47 -12.68 -5.83 -9.03
N ASN A 48 -11.40 -5.86 -8.63
CA ASN A 48 -10.56 -7.07 -8.61
C ASN A 48 -9.81 -7.23 -7.27
N THR A 49 -10.34 -6.66 -6.19
CA THR A 49 -9.66 -6.62 -4.90
C THR A 49 -10.37 -7.51 -3.88
N PRO A 50 -9.65 -8.41 -3.18
CA PRO A 50 -10.21 -9.16 -2.07
C PRO A 50 -10.84 -8.23 -1.03
N GLN A 51 -12.02 -8.58 -0.50
CA GLN A 51 -12.72 -7.71 0.46
C GLN A 51 -11.94 -7.50 1.77
N ASP A 52 -11.08 -8.45 2.11
CA ASP A 52 -10.19 -8.41 3.26
C ASP A 52 -8.88 -7.66 3.01
N ALA A 53 -8.59 -7.25 1.77
CA ALA A 53 -7.35 -6.53 1.44
C ALA A 53 -7.16 -5.28 2.31
N LYS A 54 -5.94 -5.14 2.83
CA LYS A 54 -5.52 -4.01 3.68
C LYS A 54 -4.35 -3.22 3.12
N ILE A 55 -3.69 -3.71 2.08
CA ILE A 55 -2.50 -3.09 1.50
C ILE A 55 -2.80 -2.79 0.03
N PHE A 56 -2.56 -1.55 -0.37
CA PHE A 56 -2.87 -1.05 -1.71
C PHE A 56 -1.69 -0.27 -2.26
N GLU A 57 -1.54 -0.26 -3.58
CA GLU A 57 -0.55 0.55 -4.28
C GLU A 57 -1.26 1.64 -5.10
N ALA A 58 -0.79 2.89 -4.98
CA ALA A 58 -1.25 4.00 -5.80
C ALA A 58 -0.08 4.64 -6.54
N ASP A 59 -0.33 5.04 -7.79
CA ASP A 59 0.56 5.91 -8.56
C ASP A 59 0.37 7.36 -8.09
N ILE A 60 1.48 8.07 -7.90
CA ILE A 60 1.50 9.46 -7.41
C ILE A 60 2.18 10.42 -8.41
N LEU A 61 2.47 9.97 -9.62
CA LEU A 61 3.12 10.77 -10.66
C LEU A 61 2.36 12.08 -10.94
N GLU A 62 1.02 12.02 -10.93
CA GLU A 62 0.15 13.19 -11.16
C GLU A 62 0.14 14.20 -9.99
N LEU A 63 0.67 13.81 -8.82
CA LEU A 63 0.79 14.70 -7.67
C LEU A 63 2.01 15.61 -7.76
N HIS A 64 2.95 15.32 -8.67
CA HIS A 64 4.20 16.07 -8.87
C HIS A 64 5.00 16.31 -7.57
N LEU A 65 5.01 15.32 -6.67
CA LEU A 65 5.78 15.34 -5.44
C LEU A 65 7.25 15.03 -5.77
N ALA A 66 8.10 16.06 -5.72
CA ALA A 66 9.50 15.97 -6.14
C ALA A 66 10.42 15.45 -5.03
N THR A 67 10.04 15.60 -3.75
CA THR A 67 10.85 15.17 -2.61
C THR A 67 10.06 14.36 -1.59
N ILE A 68 10.79 13.60 -0.76
CA ILE A 68 10.18 12.81 0.31
C ILE A 68 9.53 13.71 1.37
N GLU A 69 10.07 14.90 1.62
CA GLU A 69 9.50 15.89 2.54
C GLU A 69 8.18 16.47 2.02
N GLN A 70 8.04 16.67 0.71
CA GLN A 70 6.77 17.06 0.11
C GLN A 70 5.72 15.94 0.25
N ALA A 71 6.11 14.69 0.01
CA ALA A 71 5.21 13.56 0.20
C ALA A 71 4.81 13.35 1.66
N ASN A 72 5.75 13.44 2.60
CA ASN A 72 5.47 13.33 4.02
C ASN A 72 4.51 14.44 4.49
N ARG A 73 4.64 15.67 3.96
CA ARG A 73 3.67 16.74 4.24
C ARG A 73 2.30 16.48 3.62
N PHE A 74 2.26 15.98 2.39
CA PHE A 74 1.02 15.65 1.68
C PHE A 74 0.25 14.53 2.38
N PHE A 75 0.89 13.39 2.65
CA PHE A 75 0.26 12.24 3.30
C PHE A 75 0.09 12.43 4.81
N GLY A 76 0.98 13.20 5.44
CA GLY A 76 0.87 13.57 6.85
C GLY A 76 -0.39 14.38 7.18
N PHE A 77 -1.04 14.96 6.17
CA PHE A 77 -2.34 15.63 6.33
C PHE A 77 -3.46 14.68 6.79
N PHE A 78 -3.39 13.39 6.45
CA PHE A 78 -4.41 12.42 6.89
C PHE A 78 -4.40 12.27 8.42
N ASN A 79 -3.19 12.22 9.00
CA ASN A 79 -2.89 12.13 10.43
C ASN A 79 -3.86 11.21 11.20
N ASP A 80 -3.87 9.93 10.86
CA ASP A 80 -4.74 8.93 11.49
C ASP A 80 -3.98 7.61 11.66
N PRO A 81 -4.00 6.98 12.85
CA PRO A 81 -3.30 5.73 13.10
C PRO A 81 -3.88 4.54 12.32
N SER A 82 -5.10 4.66 11.78
CA SER A 82 -5.78 3.61 11.03
C SER A 82 -5.27 3.48 9.59
N VAL A 83 -4.40 4.39 9.13
CA VAL A 83 -3.87 4.39 7.76
C VAL A 83 -2.42 4.86 7.75
N THR A 84 -1.53 4.07 7.13
CA THR A 84 -0.14 4.46 6.90
C THR A 84 0.14 4.60 5.41
N PHE A 85 1.09 5.49 5.11
CA PHE A 85 1.52 5.82 3.75
C PHE A 85 3.03 5.63 3.66
N GLU A 86 3.46 4.69 2.82
CA GLU A 86 4.88 4.46 2.54
C GLU A 86 5.18 4.92 1.12
N THR A 87 5.83 6.08 1.01
CA THR A 87 6.08 6.71 -0.29
C THR A 87 7.44 6.34 -0.85
N ASN A 88 7.48 5.95 -2.12
CA ASN A 88 8.69 5.80 -2.90
C ASN A 88 8.73 6.84 -4.02
N ILE A 89 9.50 7.90 -3.80
CA ILE A 89 9.65 9.02 -4.75
C ILE A 89 10.39 8.60 -6.03
N ILE A 90 11.27 7.60 -5.96
CA ILE A 90 12.02 7.11 -7.12
C ILE A 90 11.06 6.43 -8.10
N THR A 91 10.16 5.60 -7.59
CA THR A 91 9.18 4.89 -8.42
C THR A 91 7.87 5.65 -8.62
N GLN A 92 7.70 6.82 -7.99
CA GLN A 92 6.47 7.62 -8.01
C GLN A 92 5.25 6.81 -7.57
N LYS A 93 5.41 6.00 -6.51
CA LYS A 93 4.36 5.17 -5.94
C LYS A 93 4.22 5.38 -4.44
N VAL A 94 3.05 5.08 -3.91
CA VAL A 94 2.80 5.00 -2.47
C VAL A 94 2.06 3.71 -2.15
N ILE A 95 2.51 3.05 -1.08
CA ILE A 95 1.80 1.93 -0.47
C ILE A 95 0.91 2.50 0.62
N VAL A 96 -0.39 2.19 0.54
CA VAL A 96 -1.40 2.56 1.53
C VAL A 96 -1.75 1.31 2.32
N THR A 97 -1.50 1.35 3.62
CA THR A 97 -1.82 0.24 4.52
C THR A 97 -2.93 0.66 5.48
N LEU A 98 -4.02 -0.10 5.49
CA LEU A 98 -5.15 0.06 6.40
C LEU A 98 -4.87 -0.76 7.66
N ILE A 99 -4.88 -0.10 8.82
CA ILE A 99 -4.62 -0.70 10.12
C ILE A 99 -5.95 -0.75 10.87
N PRO A 100 -6.71 -1.85 10.79
CA PRO A 100 -7.96 -1.97 11.52
C PRO A 100 -7.70 -1.99 13.03
N ASP A 101 -8.48 -1.20 13.75
CA ASP A 101 -8.69 -1.39 15.19
C ASP A 101 -9.91 -2.28 15.44
N ALA A 102 -10.28 -2.46 16.72
CA ALA A 102 -11.39 -3.31 17.12
C ALA A 102 -12.73 -2.94 16.45
N GLU A 103 -12.93 -1.67 16.07
CA GLU A 103 -14.15 -1.19 15.42
C GLU A 103 -14.13 -1.45 13.90
N LYS A 104 -12.93 -1.46 13.30
CA LYS A 104 -12.71 -1.54 11.84
C LYS A 104 -12.31 -2.94 11.36
N GLN A 105 -12.19 -3.90 12.27
CA GLN A 105 -11.73 -5.28 11.99
C GLN A 105 -12.47 -5.95 10.84
N ASN A 106 -13.80 -5.75 10.78
CA ASN A 106 -14.68 -6.40 9.82
C ASN A 106 -15.14 -5.46 8.69
N TRP A 107 -14.54 -4.28 8.57
CA TRP A 107 -14.93 -3.32 7.55
C TRP A 107 -14.59 -3.82 6.16
N ASN A 108 -15.57 -3.76 5.27
CA ASN A 108 -15.41 -3.99 3.84
C ASN A 108 -14.82 -2.75 3.14
N LEU A 109 -14.47 -2.89 1.87
CA LEU A 109 -13.85 -1.82 1.07
C LEU A 109 -14.71 -0.55 0.95
N ASN A 110 -16.04 -0.68 0.98
CA ASN A 110 -16.94 0.48 0.91
C ASN A 110 -16.93 1.26 2.22
N GLU A 111 -16.95 0.57 3.36
CA GLU A 111 -16.83 1.18 4.69
C GLU A 111 -15.50 1.93 4.83
N TRP A 112 -14.40 1.30 4.43
CA TRP A 112 -13.09 1.95 4.34
C TRP A 112 -13.11 3.16 3.40
N GLY A 113 -13.67 3.03 2.21
CA GLY A 113 -13.77 4.13 1.24
C GLY A 113 -14.54 5.34 1.78
N MET A 114 -15.66 5.11 2.48
CA MET A 114 -16.43 6.17 3.14
C MET A 114 -15.62 6.83 4.27
N TYR A 115 -14.97 6.04 5.11
CA TYR A 115 -14.15 6.55 6.19
C TYR A 115 -12.99 7.42 5.69
N LEU A 116 -12.22 6.94 4.72
CA LEU A 116 -11.10 7.69 4.11
C LEU A 116 -11.58 9.04 3.55
N LYS A 117 -12.69 9.03 2.80
CA LYS A 117 -13.29 10.25 2.24
C LYS A 117 -13.74 11.24 3.31
N ASN A 118 -14.41 10.75 4.35
CA ASN A 118 -14.90 11.58 5.45
C ASN A 118 -13.73 12.18 6.24
N LYS A 119 -12.66 11.40 6.44
CA LYS A 119 -11.50 11.87 7.20
C LYS A 119 -10.76 13.00 6.48
N VAL A 120 -10.52 12.87 5.17
CA VAL A 120 -9.94 13.95 4.36
C VAL A 120 -10.84 15.20 4.37
N SER A 121 -12.16 15.01 4.25
CA SER A 121 -13.12 16.12 4.26
C SER A 121 -13.11 16.87 5.60
N ALA A 122 -13.08 16.15 6.72
CA ALA A 122 -13.03 16.73 8.05
C ALA A 122 -11.71 17.49 8.29
N GLN A 123 -10.57 16.91 7.90
CA GLN A 123 -9.28 17.61 7.98
C GLN A 123 -9.33 18.91 7.16
N ARG A 124 -9.81 18.88 5.92
CA ARG A 124 -9.92 20.09 5.07
C ARG A 124 -10.77 21.19 5.68
N GLN A 125 -11.88 20.84 6.33
CA GLN A 125 -12.70 21.83 7.05
C GLN A 125 -11.94 22.50 8.19
N GLN A 126 -11.05 21.78 8.88
CA GLN A 126 -10.24 22.33 9.97
C GLN A 126 -9.15 23.30 9.50
N PHE A 127 -8.71 23.22 8.24
CA PHE A 127 -7.64 24.07 7.69
C PHE A 127 -8.12 25.22 6.78
N GLU A 128 -9.43 25.48 6.70
CA GLU A 128 -10.06 26.65 6.01
C GLU A 128 -9.59 26.94 4.56
N GLY A 129 -9.14 25.96 3.78
CA GLY A 129 -8.78 26.23 2.38
C GLY A 129 -7.98 25.14 1.65
N TYR A 130 -7.72 25.40 0.37
CA TYR A 130 -6.82 24.59 -0.46
C TYR A 130 -5.38 24.68 0.08
N ILE A 131 -4.82 23.54 0.49
CA ILE A 131 -3.42 23.44 0.89
C ILE A 131 -2.60 23.06 -0.34
N ASP A 132 -1.71 23.97 -0.76
CA ASP A 132 -0.74 23.71 -1.81
C ASP A 132 0.48 22.97 -1.23
N PHE A 133 0.42 21.64 -1.22
CA PHE A 133 1.50 20.79 -0.69
C PHE A 133 2.78 20.80 -1.54
N THR A 134 2.77 21.47 -2.70
CA THR A 134 3.95 21.60 -3.57
C THR A 134 4.84 22.77 -3.18
N LYS A 135 4.31 23.73 -2.40
CA LYS A 135 5.06 24.90 -1.95
C LYS A 135 5.81 24.64 -0.64
N LYS A 136 6.89 25.39 -0.44
CA LYS A 136 7.81 25.22 0.69
C LYS A 136 7.20 25.75 1.97
#